data_AF-A0A7W9YBK6-F1
#
_entry.id   AF-A0A7W9YBK6-F1
#
_cell.length_a   1.000
_cell.length_b   1.000
_cell.length_c   1.000
_cell.angle_alpha   90.00
_cell.angle_beta   90.00
_cell.angle_gamma   90.00
#
_symmetry.space_group_name_H-M   'P 1'
#
loop_
_entity.id
_entity.type
_entity.pdbx_description
1 polymer ?
#
loop_
_entity_poly.entity_id
_entity_poly.type
_entity_poly.pdbx_seq_one_letter_code
_entity_poly.pdbx_strand_id
1 'polypeptide(L)'
;MSYLEGVALGAFLATLAFLFAFMLIDFKLSNDDWVGFFGNIVVALFSIGAAWLALQGNKAQLQQAADLEEERRRRSLAAARAMLPAVLSEICQVAQNNLRLRFVPGHGPIGSELPAATVFQSMPESVIPVLKEVIQYADPASQDRLSNILRHFQVFEARRTGTETAVLQPLVTEGQLLTHNAISEVLGWAAVYAMAASAFEFARGTSSSIPPAITAADVRRALFSASIVLENYPLLVQILDARAQGGRLELRWDV
;
A
#
# COMPACT_ATOMS: atom_id res chain seq x y z
N MET A 1 0.91 -35.79 6.08
CA MET A 1 0.58 -36.68 4.96
C MET A 1 0.77 -35.90 3.69
N SER A 2 1.73 -36.34 2.87
CA SER A 2 2.17 -35.63 1.67
C SER A 2 1.20 -35.91 0.52
N TYR A 3 0.91 -34.91 -0.30
CA TYR A 3 0.01 -34.96 -1.46
C TYR A 3 0.24 -36.14 -2.43
N LEU A 4 1.49 -36.60 -2.56
CA LEU A 4 1.84 -37.79 -3.34
C LEU A 4 1.19 -39.06 -2.78
N GLU A 5 0.99 -39.14 -1.46
CA GLU A 5 0.31 -40.27 -0.82
C GLU A 5 -1.17 -40.30 -1.20
N GLY A 6 -1.84 -39.14 -1.34
CA GLY A 6 -3.25 -39.06 -1.72
C GLY A 6 -3.52 -39.46 -3.17
N VAL A 7 -2.72 -38.97 -4.10
CA VAL A 7 -2.83 -39.33 -5.53
C VAL A 7 -2.38 -40.78 -5.76
N ALA A 8 -1.28 -41.21 -5.13
CA ALA A 8 -0.82 -42.60 -5.23
C ALA A 8 -1.84 -43.56 -4.61
N LEU A 9 -2.42 -43.23 -3.45
CA LEU A 9 -3.49 -44.02 -2.83
C LEU A 9 -4.74 -44.06 -3.71
N GLY A 10 -5.14 -42.93 -4.31
CA GLY A 10 -6.28 -42.88 -5.22
C GLY A 10 -6.07 -43.73 -6.48
N ALA A 11 -4.90 -43.60 -7.13
CA ALA A 11 -4.54 -44.41 -8.28
C ALA A 11 -4.39 -45.90 -7.92
N PHE A 12 -3.82 -46.20 -6.75
CA PHE A 12 -3.69 -47.55 -6.23
C PHE A 12 -5.06 -48.18 -5.96
N LEU A 13 -5.94 -47.49 -5.22
CA LEU A 13 -7.30 -47.97 -4.91
C LEU A 13 -8.14 -48.14 -6.18
N ALA A 14 -8.02 -47.24 -7.15
CA ALA A 14 -8.69 -47.37 -8.45
C ALA A 14 -8.18 -48.59 -9.23
N THR A 15 -6.86 -48.84 -9.24
CA THR A 15 -6.27 -50.01 -9.90
C THR A 15 -6.66 -51.31 -9.20
N LEU A 16 -6.73 -51.31 -7.87
CA LEU A 16 -7.11 -52.47 -7.06
C LEU A 16 -8.61 -52.80 -7.24
N ALA A 17 -9.47 -51.77 -7.25
CA ALA A 17 -10.88 -51.91 -7.56
C ALA A 17 -11.10 -52.42 -9.01
N PHE A 18 -10.29 -51.94 -9.97
CA PHE A 18 -10.31 -52.41 -11.36
C PHE A 18 -9.95 -53.89 -11.47
N LEU A 19 -8.85 -54.33 -10.86
CA LEU A 19 -8.43 -55.73 -10.85
C LEU A 19 -9.49 -56.63 -10.20
N PHE A 20 -10.09 -56.18 -9.10
CA PHE A 20 -11.12 -56.93 -8.40
C PHE A 20 -12.42 -57.05 -9.20
N ALA A 21 -12.89 -55.96 -9.83
CA ALA A 21 -14.07 -55.98 -10.67
C ALA A 21 -13.87 -56.83 -11.93
N PHE A 22 -12.72 -56.74 -12.59
CA PHE A 22 -12.38 -57.54 -13.77
C PHE A 22 -12.36 -59.03 -13.43
N MET A 23 -11.69 -59.41 -12.33
CA MET A 23 -11.65 -60.79 -11.85
C MET A 23 -13.05 -61.35 -11.55
N LEU A 24 -13.96 -60.57 -10.95
CA LEU A 24 -15.33 -61.01 -10.67
C LEU A 24 -16.19 -61.20 -11.93
N ILE A 25 -15.95 -60.40 -12.96
CA ILE A 25 -16.69 -60.47 -14.23
C ILE A 25 -16.19 -61.64 -15.07
N ASP A 26 -14.87 -61.82 -15.17
CA ASP A 26 -14.21 -62.91 -15.90
C ASP A 26 -14.61 -64.29 -15.35
N PHE A 27 -14.80 -64.40 -14.03
CA PHE A 27 -15.21 -65.65 -13.41
C PHE A 27 -16.66 -66.07 -13.69
N LYS A 28 -17.51 -65.19 -14.24
CA LYS A 28 -18.97 -65.40 -14.22
C LYS A 28 -19.67 -65.47 -15.58
N LEU A 29 -19.02 -65.14 -16.70
CA LEU A 29 -19.69 -65.04 -18.02
C LEU A 29 -18.85 -65.61 -19.18
N SER A 30 -19.36 -66.67 -19.82
CA SER A 30 -18.68 -67.44 -20.88
C SER A 30 -18.86 -66.92 -22.32
N ASN A 31 -19.40 -65.71 -22.53
CA ASN A 31 -19.71 -65.15 -23.87
C ASN A 31 -18.82 -63.93 -24.17
N ASP A 32 -17.84 -64.11 -25.06
CA ASP A 32 -16.72 -63.18 -25.32
C ASP A 32 -17.13 -61.76 -25.78
N ASP A 33 -18.18 -61.60 -26.59
CA ASP A 33 -18.50 -60.29 -27.21
C ASP A 33 -19.25 -59.32 -26.27
N TRP A 34 -20.15 -59.85 -25.42
CA TRP A 34 -20.91 -59.03 -24.47
C TRP A 34 -20.05 -58.53 -23.30
N VAL A 35 -19.04 -59.29 -22.92
CA VAL A 35 -18.09 -58.96 -21.86
C VAL A 35 -17.18 -57.80 -22.29
N GLY A 36 -16.74 -57.77 -23.55
CA GLY A 36 -15.89 -56.69 -24.08
C GLY A 36 -16.59 -55.32 -24.13
N PHE A 37 -17.86 -55.27 -24.55
CA PHE A 37 -18.61 -54.00 -24.64
C PHE A 37 -18.87 -53.37 -23.27
N PHE A 38 -19.33 -54.15 -22.28
CA PHE A 38 -19.54 -53.62 -20.93
C PHE A 38 -18.22 -53.29 -20.22
N GLY A 39 -17.17 -54.09 -20.43
CA GLY A 39 -15.84 -53.80 -19.91
C GLY A 39 -15.36 -52.40 -20.33
N ASN A 40 -15.53 -52.05 -21.61
CA ASN A 40 -15.13 -50.74 -22.12
C ASN A 40 -15.95 -49.58 -21.54
N ILE A 41 -17.27 -49.74 -21.34
CA ILE A 41 -18.12 -48.71 -20.73
C ILE A 41 -17.73 -48.48 -19.26
N VAL A 42 -17.49 -49.56 -18.52
CA VAL A 42 -17.07 -49.49 -17.12
C VAL A 42 -15.72 -48.78 -17.01
N VAL A 43 -14.74 -49.15 -17.83
CA VAL A 43 -13.43 -48.48 -17.89
C VAL A 43 -13.59 -46.98 -18.18
N ALA A 44 -14.39 -46.62 -19.19
CA ALA A 44 -14.61 -45.23 -19.56
C ALA A 44 -15.23 -44.41 -18.41
N LEU A 45 -16.24 -44.95 -17.72
CA LEU A 45 -16.87 -44.29 -16.57
C LEU A 45 -15.90 -44.11 -15.40
N PHE A 46 -15.08 -45.12 -15.11
CA PHE A 46 -14.06 -45.02 -14.07
C PHE A 46 -12.92 -44.07 -14.45
N SER A 47 -12.48 -44.04 -15.71
CA SER A 47 -11.50 -43.06 -16.20
C SER A 47 -12.02 -41.63 -16.07
N ILE A 48 -13.29 -41.40 -16.40
CA ILE A 48 -13.96 -40.10 -16.20
C ILE A 48 -14.03 -39.76 -14.70
N GLY A 49 -14.41 -40.72 -13.85
CA GLY A 49 -14.45 -40.54 -12.40
C GLY A 49 -13.08 -40.22 -11.80
N ALA A 50 -12.04 -40.93 -12.22
CA ALA A 50 -10.66 -40.69 -11.81
C ALA A 50 -10.16 -39.32 -12.29
N ALA A 51 -10.44 -38.94 -13.53
CA ALA A 51 -10.10 -37.61 -14.07
C ALA A 51 -10.82 -36.49 -13.31
N TRP A 52 -12.09 -36.70 -12.93
CA TRP A 52 -12.87 -35.75 -12.13
C TRP A 52 -12.30 -35.59 -10.72
N LEU A 53 -11.95 -36.70 -10.04
CA LEU A 53 -11.30 -36.66 -8.72
C LEU A 53 -9.92 -35.98 -8.79
N ALA A 54 -9.12 -36.27 -9.82
CA ALA A 54 -7.84 -35.60 -10.04
C ALA A 54 -8.01 -34.09 -10.25
N LEU A 55 -9.03 -33.68 -11.02
CA LEU A 55 -9.34 -32.27 -11.23
C LEU A 55 -9.77 -31.57 -9.91
N GLN A 56 -10.56 -32.24 -9.08
CA GLN A 56 -10.93 -31.71 -7.76
C GLN A 56 -9.71 -31.57 -6.85
N GLY A 57 -8.82 -32.58 -6.82
CA GLY A 57 -7.58 -32.53 -6.07
C GLY A 57 -6.67 -31.36 -6.51
N ASN A 58 -6.55 -31.12 -7.82
CA ASN A 58 -5.79 -29.99 -8.36
C ASN A 58 -6.38 -28.64 -7.96
N LYS A 59 -7.71 -28.49 -7.97
CA LYS A 59 -8.37 -27.26 -7.52
C LYS A 59 -8.11 -26.98 -6.03
N ALA A 60 -8.22 -28.01 -5.19
CA ALA A 60 -7.96 -27.87 -3.75
C ALA A 60 -6.50 -27.47 -3.46
N GLN A 61 -5.53 -28.00 -4.21
CA GLN A 61 -4.13 -27.58 -4.09
C GLN A 61 -3.90 -26.14 -4.51
N LEU A 62 -4.50 -25.70 -5.62
CA LEU A 62 -4.36 -24.32 -6.08
C LEU A 62 -4.93 -23.35 -5.03
N GLN A 63 -6.05 -23.71 -4.40
CA GLN A 63 -6.62 -22.94 -3.29
C GLN A 63 -5.69 -22.94 -2.08
N GLN A 64 -5.21 -24.10 -1.63
CA GLN A 64 -4.30 -24.19 -0.49
C GLN A 64 -2.99 -23.43 -0.72
N ALA A 65 -2.43 -23.48 -1.93
CA ALA A 65 -1.22 -22.75 -2.29
C ALA A 65 -1.48 -21.23 -2.30
N ALA A 66 -2.62 -20.80 -2.82
CA ALA A 66 -3.04 -19.39 -2.79
C ALA A 66 -3.25 -18.90 -1.35
N ASP A 67 -3.87 -19.71 -0.49
CA ASP A 67 -4.12 -19.39 0.92
C ASP A 67 -2.79 -19.27 1.70
N LEU A 68 -1.85 -20.19 1.48
CA LEU A 68 -0.52 -20.14 2.11
C LEU A 68 0.27 -18.90 1.67
N GLU A 69 0.20 -18.53 0.40
CA GLU A 69 0.89 -17.35 -0.11
C GLU A 69 0.25 -16.06 0.42
N GLU A 70 -1.08 -15.99 0.49
CA GLU A 70 -1.79 -14.86 1.10
C GLU A 70 -1.48 -14.74 2.59
N GLU A 71 -1.41 -15.87 3.32
CA GLU A 71 -1.02 -15.87 4.72
C GLU A 71 0.43 -15.40 4.91
N ARG A 72 1.35 -15.88 4.05
CA ARG A 72 2.74 -15.41 4.03
C ARG A 72 2.82 -13.92 3.79
N ARG A 73 2.11 -13.40 2.78
CA ARG A 73 2.02 -11.97 2.45
C ARG A 73 1.54 -11.16 3.65
N ARG A 74 0.47 -11.60 4.33
CA ARG A 74 -0.07 -10.93 5.52
C ARG A 74 0.91 -10.88 6.68
N ARG A 75 1.61 -11.99 6.96
CA ARG A 75 2.65 -12.03 8.01
C ARG A 75 3.81 -11.09 7.68
N SER A 76 4.27 -11.08 6.42
CA SER A 76 5.30 -10.15 5.95
C SER A 76 4.86 -8.70 6.06
N LEU A 77 3.63 -8.38 5.66
CA LEU A 77 3.06 -7.03 5.82
C LEU A 77 2.97 -6.60 7.29
N ALA A 78 2.55 -7.50 8.19
CA ALA A 78 2.46 -7.21 9.62
C ALA A 78 3.84 -6.91 10.22
N ALA A 79 4.86 -7.69 9.84
CA ALA A 79 6.24 -7.45 10.27
C ALA A 79 6.77 -6.10 9.74
N ALA A 80 6.60 -5.82 8.44
CA ALA A 80 7.04 -4.57 7.83
C ALA A 80 6.34 -3.34 8.43
N ARG A 81 5.03 -3.44 8.73
CA ARG A 81 4.23 -2.37 9.34
C ARG A 81 4.70 -2.02 10.75
N ALA A 82 5.36 -2.93 11.48
CA ALA A 82 5.80 -2.67 12.86
C ALA A 82 6.75 -1.45 12.95
N MET A 83 7.56 -1.20 11.91
CA MET A 83 8.49 -0.07 11.85
C MET A 83 7.90 1.18 11.19
N LEU A 84 6.77 1.04 10.50
CA LEU A 84 6.18 2.13 9.72
C LEU A 84 5.82 3.37 10.54
N PRO A 85 5.28 3.28 11.79
CA PRO A 85 4.97 4.47 12.58
C PRO A 85 6.20 5.34 12.86
N ALA A 86 7.36 4.74 13.13
CA ALA A 86 8.60 5.48 13.37
C ALA A 86 9.03 6.24 12.10
N VAL A 87 9.00 5.56 10.96
CA VAL A 87 9.33 6.12 9.65
C VAL A 87 8.38 7.26 9.25
N LEU A 88 7.07 7.09 9.44
CA LEU A 88 6.10 8.16 9.17
C LEU A 88 6.32 9.37 10.09
N SER A 89 6.71 9.15 11.34
CA SER A 89 7.07 10.22 12.27
C SER A 89 8.30 10.98 11.81
N GLU A 90 9.34 10.30 11.33
CA GLU A 90 10.52 10.95 10.75
C GLU A 90 10.16 11.80 9.53
N ILE A 91 9.34 11.29 8.61
CA ILE A 91 8.84 12.06 7.45
C ILE A 91 8.07 13.30 7.91
N CYS A 92 7.20 13.17 8.92
CA CYS A 92 6.45 14.29 9.47
C CYS A 92 7.38 15.35 10.07
N GLN A 93 8.40 14.94 10.83
CA GLN A 93 9.38 15.86 11.43
C GLN A 93 10.16 16.63 10.36
N VAL A 94 10.65 15.94 9.33
CA VAL A 94 11.38 16.56 8.22
C VAL A 94 10.49 17.53 7.43
N ALA A 95 9.26 17.11 7.10
CA ALA A 95 8.31 17.98 6.41
C ALA A 95 7.96 19.23 7.25
N GLN A 96 7.77 19.06 8.56
CA GLN A 96 7.52 20.15 9.50
C GLN A 96 8.71 21.12 9.58
N ASN A 97 9.94 20.62 9.63
CA ASN A 97 11.13 21.46 9.58
C ASN A 97 11.19 22.25 8.27
N ASN A 98 11.06 21.56 7.13
CA ASN A 98 11.25 22.16 5.81
C ASN A 98 10.18 23.21 5.48
N LEU A 99 8.93 23.01 5.90
CA LEU A 99 7.88 24.02 5.71
C LEU A 99 8.16 25.29 6.53
N ARG A 100 8.77 25.17 7.71
CA ARG A 100 9.05 26.31 8.62
C ARG A 100 10.16 27.21 8.11
N LEU A 101 11.04 26.74 7.22
CA LEU A 101 12.13 27.53 6.64
C LEU A 101 11.65 28.75 5.84
N ARG A 102 10.37 28.78 5.47
CA ARG A 102 9.76 29.86 4.69
C ARG A 102 9.02 30.88 5.55
N PHE A 103 9.08 30.80 6.87
CA PHE A 103 8.37 31.72 7.77
C PHE A 103 9.35 32.57 8.59
N VAL A 104 8.98 33.82 8.84
CA VAL A 104 9.73 34.70 9.75
C VAL A 104 9.57 34.17 11.19
N PRO A 105 10.65 34.10 11.99
CA PRO A 105 10.55 33.73 13.39
C PRO A 105 9.65 34.70 14.19
N GLY A 106 9.16 34.26 15.35
CA GLY A 106 8.42 35.11 16.30
C GLY A 106 6.91 35.29 16.04
N HIS A 107 6.35 34.60 15.05
CA HIS A 107 4.92 34.71 14.68
C HIS A 107 4.12 33.42 14.95
N GLY A 108 4.67 32.52 15.76
CA GLY A 108 3.99 31.29 16.20
C GLY A 108 3.08 31.52 17.40
N PRO A 109 2.25 30.52 17.77
CA PRO A 109 1.47 30.54 19.00
C PRO A 109 2.38 30.72 20.23
N ILE A 110 1.93 31.52 21.19
CA ILE A 110 2.63 31.68 22.48
C ILE A 110 2.69 30.31 23.17
N GLY A 111 3.89 29.87 23.56
CA GLY A 111 4.12 28.61 24.27
C GLY A 111 4.33 27.37 23.38
N SER A 112 4.34 27.49 22.05
CA SER A 112 4.70 26.37 21.14
C SER A 112 6.10 26.53 20.53
N GLU A 113 7.08 26.77 21.41
CA GLU A 113 8.48 26.95 21.04
C GLU A 113 9.10 25.65 20.53
N LEU A 114 8.92 25.40 19.23
CA LEU A 114 9.73 24.44 18.50
C LEU A 114 11.10 25.06 18.21
N PRO A 115 12.20 24.27 18.24
CA PRO A 115 13.51 24.74 17.82
C PRO A 115 13.43 25.43 16.46
N ALA A 116 14.16 26.52 16.26
CA ALA A 116 14.14 27.25 14.99
C ALA A 116 14.56 26.32 13.84
N ALA A 117 13.76 26.27 12.77
CA ALA A 117 14.16 25.59 11.54
C ALA A 117 15.24 26.45 10.86
N THR A 118 16.48 25.96 10.85
CA THR A 118 17.63 26.70 10.33
C THR A 118 18.16 26.13 9.03
N VAL A 119 17.99 24.83 8.82
CA VAL A 119 18.55 24.09 7.68
C VAL A 119 17.50 23.19 7.06
N PHE A 120 17.63 23.00 5.74
CA PHE A 120 16.88 22.00 5.02
C PHE A 120 17.26 20.59 5.50
N GLN A 121 16.27 19.73 5.64
CA GLN A 121 16.45 18.33 6.01
C GLN A 121 16.05 17.45 4.83
N SER A 122 17.00 16.62 4.39
CA SER A 122 16.74 15.55 3.42
C SER A 122 16.07 14.35 4.08
N MET A 123 15.53 13.46 3.25
CA MET A 123 14.97 12.21 3.75
C MET A 123 16.07 11.34 4.38
N PRO A 124 15.88 10.82 5.60
CA PRO A 124 16.80 9.86 6.18
C PRO A 124 16.89 8.59 5.32
N GLU A 125 18.09 8.07 5.11
CA GLU A 125 18.31 6.87 4.28
C GLU A 125 17.58 5.63 4.83
N SER A 126 17.33 5.59 6.15
CA SER A 126 16.59 4.54 6.86
C SER A 126 15.12 4.41 6.44
N VAL A 127 14.52 5.47 5.92
CA VAL A 127 13.09 5.52 5.55
C VAL A 127 12.80 4.63 4.34
N ILE A 128 13.68 4.64 3.34
CA ILE A 128 13.44 4.01 2.03
C ILE A 128 13.28 2.49 2.13
N PRO A 129 14.15 1.73 2.83
CA PRO A 129 14.01 0.28 2.95
C PRO A 129 12.68 -0.14 3.58
N VAL A 130 12.24 0.56 4.64
CA VAL A 130 11.00 0.24 5.35
C VAL A 130 9.79 0.51 4.47
N LEU A 131 9.74 1.68 3.80
CA LEU A 131 8.65 1.98 2.87
C LEU A 131 8.60 0.95 1.73
N LYS A 132 9.74 0.58 1.16
CA LYS A 132 9.82 -0.44 0.09
C LYS A 132 9.24 -1.77 0.55
N GLU A 133 9.57 -2.23 1.75
CA GLU A 133 9.07 -3.50 2.28
C GLU A 133 7.55 -3.46 2.50
N VAL A 134 7.03 -2.38 3.09
CA VAL A 134 5.58 -2.23 3.28
C VAL A 134 4.86 -2.16 1.93
N ILE A 135 5.37 -1.37 0.99
CA ILE A 135 4.81 -1.26 -0.38
C ILE A 135 4.80 -2.63 -1.06
N GLN A 136 5.80 -3.48 -0.86
CA GLN A 136 5.83 -4.78 -1.50
C GLN A 136 4.65 -5.69 -1.11
N TYR A 137 4.19 -5.61 0.15
CA TYR A 137 3.19 -6.55 0.67
C TYR A 137 1.80 -5.92 0.91
N ALA A 138 1.68 -4.60 0.89
CA ALA A 138 0.42 -3.90 1.12
C ALA A 138 -0.62 -4.16 0.01
N ASP A 139 -1.88 -3.80 0.25
CA ASP A 139 -2.92 -3.79 -0.79
C ASP A 139 -2.65 -2.67 -1.82
N PRO A 140 -3.12 -2.80 -3.08
CA PRO A 140 -2.81 -1.86 -4.15
C PRO A 140 -3.07 -0.39 -3.82
N ALA A 141 -4.13 -0.08 -3.06
CA ALA A 141 -4.44 1.29 -2.69
C ALA A 141 -3.38 1.85 -1.72
N SER A 142 -3.02 1.09 -0.68
CA SER A 142 -1.96 1.49 0.25
C SER A 142 -0.57 1.54 -0.41
N GLN A 143 -0.29 0.66 -1.37
CA GLN A 143 0.95 0.70 -2.16
C GLN A 143 1.10 2.02 -2.91
N ASP A 144 0.04 2.44 -3.61
CA ASP A 144 0.05 3.69 -4.36
C ASP A 144 0.17 4.90 -3.41
N ARG A 145 -0.56 4.91 -2.29
CA ARG A 145 -0.49 6.00 -1.31
C ARG A 145 0.90 6.16 -0.68
N LEU A 146 1.55 5.08 -0.24
CA LEU A 146 2.92 5.13 0.28
C LEU A 146 3.92 5.57 -0.79
N SER A 147 3.75 5.08 -2.01
CA SER A 147 4.56 5.50 -3.17
C SER A 147 4.34 6.99 -3.50
N ASN A 148 3.14 7.50 -3.31
CA ASN A 148 2.79 8.90 -3.56
C ASN A 148 3.41 9.84 -2.52
N ILE A 149 3.47 9.43 -1.24
CA ILE A 149 4.21 10.16 -0.19
C ILE A 149 5.68 10.33 -0.61
N LEU A 150 6.32 9.24 -1.04
CA LEU A 150 7.72 9.25 -1.47
C LEU A 150 7.94 10.16 -2.69
N ARG A 151 7.08 10.05 -3.72
CA ARG A 151 7.13 10.90 -4.91
C ARG A 151 7.01 12.39 -4.57
N HIS A 152 6.05 12.75 -3.72
CA HIS A 152 5.88 14.14 -3.29
C HIS A 152 7.11 14.65 -2.55
N PHE A 153 7.63 13.86 -1.59
CA PHE A 153 8.84 14.22 -0.85
C PHE A 153 9.98 14.54 -1.82
N GLN A 154 10.29 13.61 -2.73
CA GLN A 154 11.38 13.74 -3.69
C GLN A 154 11.22 14.96 -4.61
N VAL A 155 9.99 15.27 -5.04
CA VAL A 155 9.73 16.45 -5.87
C VAL A 155 9.98 17.75 -5.12
N PHE A 156 9.54 17.86 -3.87
CA PHE A 156 9.79 19.07 -3.07
C PHE A 156 11.25 19.19 -2.62
N GLU A 157 11.93 18.06 -2.40
CA GLU A 157 13.37 18.03 -2.18
C GLU A 157 14.13 18.53 -3.42
N ALA A 158 13.83 18.01 -4.61
CA ALA A 158 14.50 18.39 -5.85
C ALA A 158 14.28 19.88 -6.23
N ARG A 159 13.11 20.44 -5.93
CA ARG A 159 12.78 21.85 -6.20
C ARG A 159 13.63 22.83 -5.37
N ARG A 160 14.21 22.39 -4.25
CA ARG A 160 15.01 23.25 -3.39
C ARG A 160 16.33 23.69 -4.04
N THR A 161 16.90 22.86 -4.90
CA THR A 161 18.24 23.01 -5.50
C THR A 161 18.39 24.21 -6.44
N GLY A 162 17.32 24.96 -6.73
CA GLY A 162 17.36 26.05 -7.73
C GLY A 162 16.65 27.36 -7.37
N THR A 163 16.14 27.55 -6.16
CA THR A 163 15.26 28.72 -5.85
C THR A 163 15.83 29.61 -4.75
N GLU A 164 15.85 30.92 -5.00
CA GLU A 164 16.13 31.96 -3.99
C GLU A 164 15.23 31.80 -2.76
N THR A 165 15.79 32.09 -1.59
CA THR A 165 15.13 31.83 -0.31
C THR A 165 14.13 32.93 0.06
N ALA A 166 13.04 33.06 -0.70
CA ALA A 166 11.94 33.95 -0.30
C ALA A 166 11.32 33.47 1.01
N VAL A 167 11.12 34.41 1.95
CA VAL A 167 10.47 34.19 3.25
C VAL A 167 9.10 34.87 3.22
N LEU A 168 8.08 34.17 3.70
CA LEU A 168 6.71 34.67 3.81
C LEU A 168 6.61 35.66 4.95
N GLN A 169 6.15 36.87 4.63
CA GLN A 169 5.85 37.90 5.60
C GLN A 169 4.38 37.78 6.06
N PRO A 170 4.09 38.05 7.34
CA PRO A 170 2.72 38.04 7.85
C PRO A 170 1.90 39.20 7.26
N LEU A 171 0.57 39.04 7.28
CA LEU A 171 -0.44 40.03 6.86
C LEU A 171 -0.39 40.44 5.38
N VAL A 172 0.43 39.76 4.57
CA VAL A 172 0.49 39.98 3.12
C VAL A 172 -0.72 39.36 2.44
N THR A 173 -1.46 40.18 1.69
CA THR A 173 -2.65 39.78 0.92
C THR A 173 -2.38 39.61 -0.58
N GLU A 174 -1.28 40.16 -1.09
CA GLU A 174 -0.88 40.08 -2.50
C GLU A 174 0.59 39.69 -2.60
N GLY A 175 0.93 38.81 -3.55
CA GLY A 175 2.26 38.23 -3.66
C GLY A 175 2.86 38.43 -5.04
N GLN A 176 4.17 38.62 -5.09
CA GLN A 176 4.93 38.48 -6.33
C GLN A 176 5.19 36.99 -6.63
N LEU A 177 5.75 36.68 -7.80
CA LEU A 177 6.08 35.31 -8.20
C LEU A 177 6.88 34.54 -7.13
N LEU A 178 7.84 35.20 -6.49
CA LEU A 178 8.64 34.60 -5.41
C LEU A 178 7.80 34.21 -4.18
N THR A 179 6.82 35.04 -3.80
CA THR A 179 5.88 34.74 -2.72
C THR A 179 5.00 33.54 -3.08
N HIS A 180 4.51 33.47 -4.32
CA HIS A 180 3.73 32.32 -4.81
C HIS A 180 4.54 31.02 -4.80
N ASN A 181 5.83 31.07 -5.17
CA ASN A 181 6.72 29.92 -5.12
C ASN A 181 6.95 29.44 -3.68
N ALA A 182 7.21 30.36 -2.75
CA ALA A 182 7.38 30.05 -1.33
C ALA A 182 6.09 29.45 -0.73
N ILE A 183 4.92 30.00 -1.04
CA ILE A 183 3.63 29.42 -0.62
C ILE A 183 3.44 28.03 -1.21
N SER A 184 3.79 27.83 -2.48
CA SER A 184 3.68 26.53 -3.12
C SER A 184 4.56 25.47 -2.46
N GLU A 185 5.76 25.85 -2.03
CA GLU A 185 6.69 24.98 -1.30
C GLU A 185 6.17 24.65 0.10
N VAL A 186 5.69 25.65 0.85
CA VAL A 186 5.06 25.46 2.17
C VAL A 186 3.89 24.49 2.09
N LEU A 187 2.97 24.72 1.16
CA LEU A 187 1.81 23.84 0.97
C LEU A 187 2.23 22.45 0.51
N GLY A 188 3.32 22.34 -0.25
CA GLY A 188 3.90 21.07 -0.64
C GLY A 188 4.38 20.22 0.53
N TRP A 189 5.20 20.81 1.40
CA TRP A 189 5.66 20.15 2.61
C TRP A 189 4.51 19.86 3.59
N ALA A 190 3.55 20.77 3.71
CA ALA A 190 2.35 20.53 4.51
C ALA A 190 1.51 19.36 3.95
N ALA A 191 1.45 19.18 2.63
CA ALA A 191 0.81 18.02 2.01
C ALA A 191 1.58 16.72 2.28
N VAL A 192 2.92 16.73 2.19
CA VAL A 192 3.77 15.58 2.57
C VAL A 192 3.50 15.16 4.01
N TYR A 193 3.47 16.12 4.94
CA TYR A 193 3.11 15.87 6.33
C TYR A 193 1.71 15.25 6.44
N ALA A 194 0.70 15.87 5.81
CA ALA A 194 -0.69 15.41 5.88
C ALA A 194 -0.86 13.99 5.34
N MET A 195 -0.20 13.65 4.22
CA MET A 195 -0.24 12.30 3.65
C MET A 195 0.43 11.29 4.58
N ALA A 196 1.62 11.60 5.11
CA ALA A 196 2.30 10.73 6.07
C ALA A 196 1.46 10.54 7.34
N ALA A 197 0.84 11.61 7.84
CA ALA A 197 -0.03 11.55 9.00
C ALA A 197 -1.28 10.68 8.76
N SER A 198 -1.87 10.74 7.56
CA SER A 198 -3.03 9.92 7.19
C SER A 198 -2.72 8.42 7.17
N ALA A 199 -1.44 8.04 6.98
CA ALA A 199 -1.02 6.65 6.94
C ALA A 199 -0.83 6.03 8.34
N PHE A 200 -0.93 6.79 9.43
CA PHE A 200 -0.69 6.25 10.78
C PHE A 200 -1.70 5.20 11.23
N GLU A 201 -2.97 5.30 10.85
CA GLU A 201 -3.98 4.29 11.19
C GLU A 201 -3.69 2.96 10.49
N PHE A 202 -3.28 3.03 9.23
CA PHE A 202 -2.74 1.88 8.53
C PHE A 202 -1.45 1.39 9.18
N ALA A 203 -0.51 2.25 9.57
CA ALA A 203 0.72 1.80 10.23
C ALA A 203 0.47 1.05 11.55
N ARG A 204 -0.55 1.46 12.31
CA ARG A 204 -0.92 0.88 13.62
C ARG A 204 -1.79 -0.37 13.56
N GLY A 205 -2.24 -0.80 12.38
CA GLY A 205 -3.17 -1.94 12.31
C GLY A 205 -4.64 -1.59 12.52
N THR A 206 -4.99 -0.32 12.75
CA THR A 206 -6.38 0.09 13.05
C THR A 206 -7.22 0.26 11.79
N SER A 207 -6.59 0.56 10.66
CA SER A 207 -7.19 0.55 9.33
C SER A 207 -6.55 -0.50 8.44
N SER A 208 -7.35 -1.08 7.54
CA SER A 208 -6.89 -2.00 6.49
C SER A 208 -6.21 -1.27 5.32
N SER A 209 -6.52 0.02 5.10
CA SER A 209 -6.01 0.81 3.99
C SER A 209 -5.73 2.27 4.37
N ILE A 210 -4.88 2.94 3.59
CA ILE A 210 -4.61 4.38 3.73
C ILE A 210 -5.70 5.19 3.01
N PRO A 211 -6.19 6.32 3.57
CA PRO A 211 -7.14 7.19 2.88
C PRO A 211 -6.64 7.64 1.49
N PRO A 212 -7.51 7.67 0.47
CA PRO A 212 -7.10 7.89 -0.92
C PRO A 212 -6.67 9.32 -1.22
N ALA A 213 -7.04 10.29 -0.38
CA ALA A 213 -6.69 11.70 -0.54
C ALA A 213 -6.67 12.42 0.82
N ILE A 214 -5.85 13.46 0.94
CA ILE A 214 -5.88 14.40 2.06
C ILE A 214 -6.92 15.51 1.82
N THR A 215 -7.38 16.11 2.92
CA THR A 215 -8.30 17.25 2.91
C THR A 215 -7.59 18.57 3.21
N ALA A 216 -8.25 19.69 2.95
CA ALA A 216 -7.75 21.00 3.37
C ALA A 216 -7.57 21.08 4.89
N ALA A 217 -8.43 20.41 5.66
CA ALA A 217 -8.33 20.36 7.11
C ALA A 217 -7.04 19.66 7.57
N ASP A 218 -6.61 18.61 6.86
CA ASP A 218 -5.36 17.90 7.16
C ASP A 218 -4.14 18.78 6.90
N VAL A 219 -4.15 19.56 5.80
CA VAL A 219 -3.08 20.53 5.50
C VAL A 219 -3.06 21.66 6.53
N ARG A 220 -4.22 22.17 6.96
CA ARG A 220 -4.29 23.17 8.05
C ARG A 220 -3.74 22.60 9.35
N ARG A 221 -4.03 21.35 9.67
CA ARG A 221 -3.50 20.65 10.85
C ARG A 221 -1.98 20.47 10.75
N ALA A 222 -1.45 20.19 9.57
CA ALA A 222 0.00 20.13 9.34
C ALA A 222 0.68 21.48 9.63
N LEU A 223 0.12 22.58 9.12
CA LEU A 223 0.62 23.93 9.39
C LEU A 223 0.54 24.29 10.87
N PHE A 224 -0.57 23.96 11.52
CA PHE A 224 -0.73 24.15 12.96
C PHE A 224 0.29 23.34 13.77
N SER A 225 0.53 22.08 13.41
CA SER A 225 1.54 21.24 14.06
C SER A 225 2.94 21.86 14.02
N ALA A 226 3.22 22.61 12.95
CA ALA A 226 4.47 23.33 12.73
C ALA A 226 4.52 24.70 13.43
N SER A 227 3.59 24.99 14.34
CA SER A 227 3.45 26.28 15.03
C SER A 227 3.20 27.45 14.07
N ILE A 228 2.50 27.23 12.94
CA ILE A 228 2.12 28.30 12.01
C ILE A 228 0.67 28.72 12.27
N VAL A 229 0.47 29.98 12.65
CA VAL A 229 -0.84 30.61 12.83
C VAL A 229 -1.33 31.12 11.48
N LEU A 230 -2.26 30.40 10.85
CA LEU A 230 -2.73 30.66 9.48
C LEU A 230 -3.40 32.01 9.32
N GLU A 231 -4.03 32.52 10.38
CA GLU A 231 -4.69 33.82 10.44
C GLU A 231 -3.72 34.97 10.13
N ASN A 232 -2.43 34.77 10.41
CA ASN A 232 -1.39 35.74 10.11
C ASN A 232 -0.96 35.71 8.63
N TYR A 233 -1.42 34.76 7.82
CA TYR A 233 -0.99 34.58 6.43
C TYR A 233 -2.19 34.45 5.48
N PRO A 234 -2.95 35.55 5.24
CA PRO A 234 -4.20 35.49 4.48
C PRO A 234 -4.00 35.00 3.04
N LEU A 235 -2.91 35.39 2.37
CA LEU A 235 -2.61 34.90 1.01
C LEU A 235 -2.36 33.37 0.96
N LEU A 236 -1.71 32.81 1.99
CA LEU A 236 -1.51 31.36 2.11
C LEU A 236 -2.84 30.63 2.24
N VAL A 237 -3.76 31.17 3.05
CA VAL A 237 -5.12 30.63 3.23
C VAL A 237 -5.91 30.67 1.92
N GLN A 238 -5.89 31.81 1.22
CA GLN A 238 -6.57 31.95 -0.07
C GLN A 238 -6.07 30.93 -1.10
N ILE A 239 -4.76 30.74 -1.21
CA ILE A 239 -4.16 29.78 -2.16
C ILE A 239 -4.47 28.34 -1.74
N LEU A 240 -4.45 28.04 -0.45
CA LEU A 240 -4.85 26.73 0.07
C LEU A 240 -6.30 26.40 -0.32
N ASP A 241 -7.23 27.33 -0.09
CA ASP A 241 -8.65 27.12 -0.39
C ASP A 241 -8.88 26.99 -1.89
N ALA A 242 -8.20 27.80 -2.71
CA ALA A 242 -8.25 27.68 -4.17
C ALA A 242 -7.67 26.34 -4.68
N ARG A 243 -6.65 25.78 -4.02
CA ARG A 243 -6.14 24.44 -4.34
C ARG A 243 -7.09 23.35 -3.90
N ALA A 244 -7.71 23.48 -2.72
CA ALA A 244 -8.70 22.53 -2.22
C ALA A 244 -9.91 22.45 -3.15
N GLN A 245 -10.48 23.58 -3.53
CA GLN A 245 -11.61 23.65 -4.48
C GLN A 245 -11.25 23.07 -5.86
N GLY A 246 -10.01 23.26 -6.30
CA GLY A 246 -9.51 22.69 -7.56
C GLY A 246 -9.08 21.22 -7.46
N GLY A 247 -9.11 20.58 -6.29
CA GLY A 247 -8.58 19.22 -6.10
C GLY A 247 -7.09 19.09 -6.40
N ARG A 248 -6.31 20.14 -6.09
CA ARG A 248 -4.86 20.30 -6.34
C ARG A 248 -4.04 20.40 -5.05
N LEU A 249 -4.51 19.77 -3.97
CA LEU A 249 -3.75 19.67 -2.72
C LEU A 249 -2.56 18.73 -2.87
N GLU A 250 -2.78 17.64 -3.60
CA GLU A 250 -1.76 16.67 -4.00
C GLU A 250 -1.38 16.89 -5.46
N LEU A 251 -0.12 16.59 -5.80
CA LEU A 251 0.35 16.44 -7.16
C LEU A 251 -0.32 15.20 -7.77
N ARG A 252 -0.95 15.38 -8.92
CA ARG A 252 -1.51 14.29 -9.71
C ARG A 252 -0.44 13.77 -10.67
N TRP A 253 -0.35 12.45 -10.78
CA TRP A 253 0.65 11.77 -11.61
C TRP A 253 0.04 11.04 -12.81
N ASP A 254 -1.25 11.25 -13.05
CA ASP A 254 -1.98 10.62 -14.14
C ASP A 254 -1.42 11.11 -15.48
N VAL A 255 -0.99 10.16 -16.32
CA VAL A 255 -0.64 10.34 -17.74
C VAL A 255 -1.84 9.97 -18.57
#